data_AF-A0A366K1M2-F1
#
_entry.id   AF-A0A366K1M2-F1
#
_cell.length_a   1.000
_cell.length_b   1.000
_cell.length_c   1.000
_cell.angle_alpha   90.00
_cell.angle_beta   90.00
_cell.angle_gamma   90.00
#
_symmetry.space_group_name_H-M   'P 1'
#
loop_
_entity.id
_entity.type
_entity.pdbx_description
1 polymer ?
#
loop_
_entity_poly.entity_id
_entity_poly.type
_entity_poly.pdbx_seq_one_letter_code
_entity_poly.pdbx_strand_id
1 'polypeptide(L)'
;MKRNKKERQHLLTDTIKENPFVTDEELADKFSVSVQTIRLDRLELSIPELRERIKHVAEKTFEDEVRSLPIEEIIGEIIDIELDKTAISIFDVKNEHVFKRNGIARGHHLFAQANSLAVAVINDELALTAKANIQFTRPVRLSERVIAKAKVLTIDVDSGRTIVEVNSFVNNEQVFKGEFDMFRKK
;
A
#
# COMPACT_ATOMS: atom_id res chain seq x y z
N MET A 1 8.18 35.64 -26.03
CA MET A 1 9.31 35.04 -26.77
C MET A 1 9.33 33.54 -26.53
N LYS A 2 9.63 32.73 -27.55
CA LYS A 2 9.85 31.28 -27.39
C LYS A 2 11.01 31.10 -26.39
N ARG A 3 10.74 30.50 -25.23
CA ARG A 3 11.76 30.23 -24.20
C ARG A 3 12.85 29.33 -24.78
N ASN A 4 14.09 29.52 -24.35
CA ASN A 4 15.18 28.66 -24.80
C ASN A 4 15.00 27.23 -24.24
N LYS A 5 15.55 26.21 -24.92
CA LYS A 5 15.34 24.79 -24.56
C LYS A 5 15.76 24.49 -23.11
N LYS A 6 16.91 25.00 -22.67
CA LYS A 6 17.45 24.75 -21.32
C LYS A 6 16.57 25.33 -20.23
N GLU A 7 16.11 26.56 -20.42
CA GLU A 7 15.22 27.26 -19.50
C GLU A 7 13.85 26.57 -19.42
N ARG A 8 13.32 26.12 -20.56
CA ARG A 8 12.09 25.32 -20.59
C ARG A 8 12.24 24.00 -19.83
N GLN A 9 13.34 23.28 -20.04
CA GLN A 9 13.62 22.01 -19.36
C GLN A 9 13.77 22.16 -17.84
N HIS A 10 14.43 23.24 -17.39
CA HIS A 10 14.52 23.56 -15.97
C HIS A 10 13.13 23.81 -15.38
N LEU A 11 12.35 24.72 -15.98
CA LEU A 11 11.01 25.06 -15.51
C LEU A 11 10.03 23.88 -15.59
N LEU A 12 10.21 22.98 -16.56
CA LEU A 12 9.45 21.75 -16.70
C LEU A 12 9.69 20.83 -15.51
N THR A 13 10.95 20.69 -15.09
CA THR A 13 11.31 19.91 -13.90
C THR A 13 10.67 20.50 -12.65
N ASP A 14 10.76 21.82 -12.46
CA ASP A 14 10.20 22.49 -11.28
C ASP A 14 8.67 22.40 -11.26
N THR A 15 8.01 22.62 -12.40
CA THR A 15 6.55 22.51 -12.51
C THR A 15 6.07 21.09 -12.17
N ILE A 16 6.81 20.06 -12.60
CA ILE A 16 6.46 18.66 -12.31
C ILE A 16 6.75 18.31 -10.85
N LYS A 17 7.76 18.92 -10.22
CA LYS A 17 7.99 18.77 -8.77
C LYS A 17 6.90 19.42 -7.93
N GLU A 18 6.43 20.61 -8.31
CA GLU A 18 5.35 21.33 -7.63
C GLU A 18 3.99 20.66 -7.83
N ASN A 19 3.71 20.17 -9.05
CA ASN A 19 2.48 19.44 -9.35
C ASN A 19 2.81 18.17 -10.15
N PRO A 20 3.01 17.02 -9.48
CA PRO A 20 3.30 15.74 -10.14
C PRO A 20 2.19 15.24 -11.07
N PHE A 21 0.97 15.75 -10.91
CA PHE A 21 -0.23 15.34 -11.65
C PHE A 21 -0.45 16.13 -12.94
N VAL A 22 0.36 17.16 -13.21
CA VAL A 22 0.23 17.99 -14.42
C VAL A 22 0.37 17.14 -15.69
N THR A 23 -0.55 17.31 -16.65
CA THR A 23 -0.53 16.53 -17.90
C THR A 23 0.43 17.11 -18.94
N ASP A 24 0.79 16.32 -19.95
CA ASP A 24 1.63 16.81 -21.04
C ASP A 24 0.91 17.89 -21.87
N GLU A 25 -0.43 17.85 -21.96
CA GLU A 25 -1.23 18.91 -22.59
C GLU A 25 -1.14 20.23 -21.81
N GLU A 26 -1.32 20.18 -20.49
CA GLU A 26 -1.22 21.37 -19.63
C GLU A 26 0.18 21.99 -19.67
N LEU A 27 1.22 21.14 -19.69
CA LEU A 27 2.61 21.60 -19.86
C LEU A 27 2.83 22.21 -21.26
N ALA A 28 2.28 21.62 -22.31
CA ALA A 28 2.39 22.12 -23.67
C ALA A 28 1.79 23.52 -23.80
N ASP A 29 0.60 23.72 -23.22
CA ASP A 29 -0.07 25.02 -23.16
C ASP A 29 0.74 26.03 -22.33
N LYS A 30 1.19 25.63 -21.13
CA LYS A 30 1.99 26.49 -20.21
C LYS A 30 3.31 26.96 -20.83
N PHE A 31 3.95 26.12 -21.64
CA PHE A 31 5.22 26.43 -22.30
C PHE A 31 5.07 26.91 -23.75
N SER A 32 3.84 26.96 -24.26
CA SER A 32 3.50 27.33 -25.65
C SER A 32 4.31 26.53 -26.68
N VAL A 33 4.39 25.22 -26.48
CA VAL A 33 5.06 24.25 -27.36
C VAL A 33 4.11 23.10 -27.68
N SER A 34 4.48 22.22 -28.60
CA SER A 34 3.68 21.02 -28.86
C SER A 34 3.83 19.98 -27.75
N VAL A 35 2.81 19.14 -27.57
CA VAL A 35 2.86 17.98 -26.67
C VAL A 35 4.06 17.07 -27.00
N GLN A 36 4.40 16.91 -28.29
CA GLN A 36 5.60 16.14 -28.69
C GLN A 36 6.90 16.77 -28.18
N THR A 37 6.96 18.10 -28.10
CA THR A 37 8.14 18.79 -27.55
C THR A 37 8.28 18.53 -26.05
N ILE A 38 7.17 18.55 -25.31
CA ILE A 38 7.13 18.20 -23.88
C ILE A 38 7.58 16.76 -23.64
N ARG A 39 7.09 15.81 -24.45
CA ARG A 39 7.48 14.40 -24.35
C ARG A 39 8.98 14.19 -24.60
N LEU A 40 9.54 14.85 -25.61
CA LEU A 40 10.97 14.80 -25.90
C LEU A 40 11.80 15.39 -24.75
N ASP A 41 11.41 16.55 -24.22
CA ASP A 41 12.10 17.17 -23.09
C ASP A 41 12.05 16.30 -21.83
N ARG A 42 10.89 15.70 -21.52
CA ARG A 42 10.75 14.76 -20.41
C ARG A 42 11.65 13.54 -20.58
N LEU A 43 11.72 12.97 -21.79
CA LEU A 43 12.57 11.80 -22.07
C LEU A 43 14.05 12.14 -21.88
N GLU A 44 14.51 13.29 -22.36
CA GLU A 44 15.88 13.77 -22.14
C GLU A 44 16.20 13.97 -20.66
N LEU A 45 15.23 14.45 -19.88
CA LEU A 45 15.36 14.67 -18.44
C LEU A 45 15.08 13.42 -17.60
N SER A 46 14.83 12.26 -18.23
CA SER A 46 14.45 11.02 -17.54
C SER A 46 13.21 11.17 -16.64
N ILE A 47 12.25 12.01 -17.03
CA ILE A 47 11.01 12.25 -16.27
C ILE A 47 9.95 11.22 -16.67
N PRO A 48 9.42 10.41 -15.72
CA PRO A 48 8.42 9.38 -16.00
C PRO A 48 7.08 9.92 -16.50
N GLU A 49 6.31 9.06 -17.18
CA GLU A 49 4.94 9.34 -17.61
C GLU A 49 4.00 9.64 -16.44
N LEU A 50 2.89 10.32 -16.73
CA LEU A 50 1.91 10.72 -15.69
C LEU A 50 1.47 9.52 -14.84
N ARG A 51 1.19 8.37 -15.46
CA ARG A 51 0.81 7.15 -14.74
C ARG A 51 1.87 6.68 -13.74
N GLU A 52 3.13 6.66 -14.16
CA GLU A 52 4.26 6.28 -13.30
C GLU A 52 4.50 7.32 -12.19
N ARG A 53 4.32 8.62 -12.49
CA ARG A 53 4.41 9.69 -11.47
C ARG A 53 3.30 9.56 -10.42
N ILE A 54 2.07 9.26 -10.84
CA ILE A 54 0.94 9.00 -9.92
C ILE A 54 1.27 7.82 -9.00
N LYS A 55 1.82 6.74 -9.57
CA LYS A 55 2.21 5.56 -8.81
C LYS A 55 3.27 5.89 -7.74
N HIS A 56 4.33 6.63 -8.10
CA HIS A 56 5.37 7.03 -7.15
C HIS A 56 4.85 7.96 -6.04
N VAL A 57 3.91 8.86 -6.34
CA VAL A 57 3.31 9.73 -5.32
C VAL A 57 2.41 8.91 -4.39
N ALA A 58 1.61 7.99 -4.93
CA ALA A 58 0.81 7.09 -4.12
C ALA A 58 1.70 6.26 -3.18
N GLU A 59 2.78 5.66 -3.69
CA GLU A 59 3.77 4.91 -2.90
C GLU A 59 4.37 5.76 -1.77
N LYS A 60 4.72 7.03 -2.02
CA LYS A 60 5.23 7.96 -0.99
C LYS A 60 4.21 8.35 0.06
N THR A 61 2.94 8.55 -0.31
CA THR A 61 1.89 8.85 0.68
C THR A 61 1.69 7.69 1.65
N PHE A 62 1.81 6.45 1.19
CA PHE A 62 1.73 5.29 2.07
C PHE A 62 2.92 5.21 3.04
N GLU A 63 4.15 5.55 2.61
CA GLU A 63 5.33 5.57 3.49
C GLU A 63 5.16 6.53 4.69
N ASP A 64 4.48 7.67 4.49
CA ASP A 64 4.21 8.64 5.56
C ASP A 64 2.97 8.27 6.42
N GLU A 65 2.09 7.39 5.93
CA GLU A 65 0.85 6.99 6.61
C GLU A 65 1.02 5.78 7.54
N VAL A 66 2.00 4.90 7.34
CA VAL A 66 2.21 3.74 8.24
C VAL A 66 3.28 4.08 9.28
N ARG A 67 2.89 4.13 10.57
CA ARG A 67 3.80 4.53 11.66
C ARG A 67 4.46 3.38 12.40
N SER A 68 3.79 2.24 12.48
CA SER A 68 4.15 1.12 13.34
C SER A 68 5.11 0.12 12.72
N LEU A 69 5.17 0.07 11.39
CA LEU A 69 6.03 -0.84 10.62
C LEU A 69 6.47 -0.15 9.32
N PRO A 70 7.74 -0.32 8.91
CA PRO A 70 8.15 -0.04 7.54
C PRO A 70 7.29 -0.83 6.56
N ILE A 71 6.87 -0.22 5.45
CA ILE A 71 6.08 -0.91 4.41
C ILE A 71 6.74 -2.19 3.91
N GLU A 72 8.07 -2.21 3.85
CA GLU A 72 8.87 -3.36 3.43
C GLU A 72 8.73 -4.59 4.34
N GLU A 73 8.34 -4.39 5.61
CA GLU A 73 8.15 -5.47 6.59
C GLU A 73 6.72 -6.03 6.58
N ILE A 74 5.82 -5.42 5.81
CA ILE A 74 4.42 -5.82 5.71
C ILE A 74 4.28 -6.95 4.71
N ILE A 75 3.58 -8.01 5.11
CA ILE A 75 3.34 -9.16 4.25
C ILE A 75 2.15 -8.86 3.32
N GLY A 76 2.44 -8.84 2.03
CA GLY A 76 1.50 -8.44 0.98
C GLY A 76 1.67 -6.98 0.58
N GLU A 77 0.76 -6.49 -0.25
CA GLU A 77 0.72 -5.11 -0.73
C GLU A 77 -0.45 -4.39 -0.06
N ILE A 78 -0.19 -3.26 0.61
CA ILE A 78 -1.27 -2.40 1.12
C ILE A 78 -1.93 -1.70 -0.06
N ILE A 79 -3.26 -1.76 -0.10
CA ILE A 79 -4.07 -1.09 -1.11
C ILE A 79 -4.72 0.17 -0.57
N ASP A 80 -5.09 0.14 0.72
CA ASP A 80 -5.81 1.21 1.38
C ASP A 80 -5.54 1.15 2.89
N ILE A 81 -5.39 2.32 3.52
CA ILE A 81 -5.18 2.41 4.96
C ILE A 81 -5.75 3.71 5.51
N GLU A 82 -6.56 3.58 6.55
CA GLU A 82 -6.97 4.65 7.44
C GLU A 82 -6.54 4.27 8.85
N LEU A 83 -5.49 4.93 9.34
CA LEU A 83 -4.95 4.70 10.68
C LEU A 83 -6.03 4.75 11.77
N ASP A 84 -5.92 3.82 12.71
CA ASP A 84 -6.87 3.58 13.80
C ASP A 84 -8.31 3.26 13.38
N LYS A 85 -8.54 2.95 12.10
CA LYS A 85 -9.87 2.62 11.57
C LYS A 85 -9.88 1.34 10.75
N THR A 86 -9.30 1.36 9.56
CA THR A 86 -9.42 0.28 8.57
C THR A 86 -8.16 0.18 7.72
N ALA A 87 -7.84 -1.02 7.24
CA ALA A 87 -6.79 -1.21 6.25
C ALA A 87 -7.09 -2.41 5.35
N ILE A 88 -6.55 -2.41 4.15
CA ILE A 88 -6.72 -3.48 3.16
C ILE A 88 -5.34 -3.85 2.60
N SER A 89 -5.03 -5.14 2.59
CA SER A 89 -3.88 -5.67 1.87
C SER A 89 -4.24 -6.82 0.93
N ILE A 90 -3.40 -7.01 -0.07
CA ILE A 90 -3.51 -8.09 -1.05
C ILE A 90 -2.26 -8.97 -0.96
N PHE A 91 -2.45 -10.28 -1.04
CA PHE A 91 -1.37 -11.27 -1.04
C PHE A 91 -1.63 -12.33 -2.12
N ASP A 92 -0.73 -12.39 -3.09
CA ASP A 92 -0.76 -13.41 -4.14
C ASP A 92 -0.04 -14.68 -3.69
N VAL A 93 -0.76 -15.81 -3.70
CA VAL A 93 -0.24 -17.09 -3.24
C VAL A 93 0.64 -17.71 -4.32
N LYS A 94 1.95 -17.78 -4.06
CA LYS A 94 2.98 -18.32 -4.95
C LYS A 94 3.48 -19.70 -4.49
N ASN A 95 4.37 -20.31 -5.27
CA ASN A 95 4.87 -21.67 -5.03
C ASN A 95 5.57 -21.81 -3.66
N GLU A 96 6.27 -20.77 -3.24
CA GLU A 96 6.92 -20.66 -1.94
C GLU A 96 5.92 -20.62 -0.77
N HIS A 97 4.65 -20.30 -1.00
CA HIS A 97 3.64 -20.19 0.06
C HIS A 97 2.92 -21.51 0.34
N VAL A 98 3.00 -22.49 -0.55
CA VAL A 98 2.15 -23.69 -0.53
C VAL A 98 2.90 -24.98 -0.19
N PHE A 99 2.16 -26.00 0.28
CA PHE A 99 2.67 -27.36 0.36
C PHE A 99 2.80 -27.97 -1.06
N LYS A 100 4.00 -28.43 -1.43
CA LYS A 100 4.27 -29.04 -2.75
C LYS A 100 3.29 -30.16 -3.13
N ARG A 101 2.83 -30.94 -2.15
CA ARG A 101 1.97 -32.13 -2.39
C ARG A 101 0.55 -31.80 -2.87
N ASN A 102 0.00 -30.64 -2.52
CA ASN A 102 -1.42 -30.34 -2.75
C ASN A 102 -1.71 -28.87 -3.06
N GLY A 103 -0.69 -28.00 -3.12
CA GLY A 103 -0.85 -26.59 -3.46
C GLY A 103 -1.67 -25.80 -2.44
N ILE A 104 -1.82 -26.28 -1.20
CA ILE A 104 -2.51 -25.54 -0.14
C ILE A 104 -1.53 -24.57 0.53
N ALA A 105 -1.95 -23.31 0.68
CA ALA A 105 -1.18 -22.28 1.38
C ALA A 105 -0.96 -22.67 2.84
N ARG A 106 0.26 -22.47 3.33
CA ARG A 106 0.60 -22.72 4.73
C ARG A 106 -0.02 -21.62 5.59
N GLY A 107 -0.69 -22.01 6.68
CA GLY A 107 -1.47 -21.07 7.50
C GLY A 107 -0.69 -19.87 8.03
N HIS A 108 0.63 -20.03 8.26
CA HIS A 108 1.47 -18.91 8.72
C HIS A 108 1.56 -17.76 7.71
N HIS A 109 1.37 -17.99 6.40
CA HIS A 109 1.38 -16.89 5.42
C HIS A 109 0.12 -16.01 5.53
N LEU A 110 -1.05 -16.64 5.69
CA LEU A 110 -2.30 -15.92 5.91
C LEU A 110 -2.28 -15.20 7.26
N PHE A 111 -1.76 -15.87 8.30
CA PHE A 111 -1.57 -15.25 9.61
C PHE A 111 -0.61 -14.07 9.53
N ALA A 112 0.52 -14.22 8.82
CA ALA A 112 1.52 -13.16 8.70
C ALA A 112 0.95 -11.93 7.99
N GLN A 113 0.21 -12.11 6.88
CA GLN A 113 -0.51 -11.03 6.20
C GLN A 113 -1.49 -10.32 7.15
N ALA A 114 -2.33 -11.08 7.85
CA ALA A 114 -3.33 -10.51 8.75
C ALA A 114 -2.69 -9.79 9.93
N ASN A 115 -1.64 -10.37 10.51
CA ASN A 115 -0.93 -9.80 11.65
C ASN A 115 -0.18 -8.53 11.27
N SER A 116 0.56 -8.52 10.15
CA SER A 116 1.26 -7.32 9.70
C SER A 116 0.28 -6.19 9.36
N LEU A 117 -0.89 -6.51 8.78
CA LEU A 117 -1.94 -5.52 8.51
C LEU A 117 -2.56 -4.98 9.81
N ALA A 118 -2.76 -5.84 10.81
CA ALA A 118 -3.27 -5.44 12.13
C ALA A 118 -2.28 -4.53 12.88
N VAL A 119 -0.96 -4.71 12.69
CA VAL A 119 0.05 -3.79 13.21
C VAL A 119 0.02 -2.48 12.41
N ALA A 120 0.02 -2.55 11.09
CA ALA A 120 0.10 -1.38 10.20
C ALA A 120 -1.03 -0.37 10.41
N VAL A 121 -2.26 -0.83 10.69
CA VAL A 121 -3.41 0.06 10.93
C VAL A 121 -3.33 0.85 12.24
N ILE A 122 -2.40 0.50 13.15
CA ILE A 122 -2.25 1.19 14.44
C ILE A 122 -1.46 2.48 14.26
N ASN A 123 -2.02 3.61 14.71
CA ASN A 123 -1.37 4.92 14.66
C ASN A 123 -0.34 5.13 15.79
N ASP A 124 0.65 4.25 15.90
CA ASP A 124 1.67 4.33 16.93
C ASP A 124 3.01 3.86 16.39
N GLU A 125 4.13 4.41 16.88
CA GLU A 125 5.47 3.97 16.50
C GLU A 125 5.77 2.55 17.00
N LEU A 126 5.10 2.10 18.06
CA LEU A 126 5.27 0.78 18.63
C LEU A 126 3.92 0.09 18.79
N ALA A 127 3.63 -0.83 17.88
CA ALA A 127 2.49 -1.73 17.98
C ALA A 127 2.93 -3.19 17.98
N LEU A 128 2.46 -3.96 18.96
CA LEU A 128 2.85 -5.36 19.17
C LEU A 128 1.60 -6.23 19.33
N THR A 129 1.56 -7.35 18.63
CA THR A 129 0.51 -8.36 18.84
C THR A 129 0.72 -9.06 20.17
N ALA A 130 -0.24 -8.95 21.10
CA ALA A 130 -0.18 -9.63 22.38
C ALA A 130 -0.94 -10.96 22.38
N LYS A 131 -2.09 -10.98 21.70
CA LYS A 131 -2.91 -12.19 21.53
C LYS A 131 -3.60 -12.15 20.18
N ALA A 132 -3.78 -13.33 19.58
CA ALA A 132 -4.59 -13.48 18.39
C ALA A 132 -5.49 -14.70 18.52
N ASN A 133 -6.77 -14.54 18.22
CA ASN A 133 -7.73 -15.64 18.04
C ASN A 133 -8.03 -15.76 16.55
N ILE A 134 -7.66 -16.87 15.91
CA ILE A 134 -7.74 -17.01 14.46
C ILE A 134 -8.47 -18.28 14.04
N GLN A 135 -9.10 -18.23 12.87
CA GLN A 135 -9.80 -19.35 12.26
C GLN A 135 -9.50 -19.39 10.76
N PHE A 136 -9.05 -20.56 10.29
CA PHE A 136 -8.93 -20.87 8.86
C PHE A 136 -10.25 -21.51 8.42
N THR A 137 -11.09 -20.75 7.71
CA THR A 137 -12.44 -21.19 7.33
C THR A 137 -12.43 -22.03 6.06
N ARG A 138 -11.46 -21.80 5.17
CA ARG A 138 -11.32 -22.52 3.89
C ARG A 138 -9.84 -22.67 3.52
N PRO A 139 -9.42 -23.80 2.93
CA PRO A 139 -8.10 -23.90 2.32
C PRO A 139 -7.91 -22.85 1.22
N VAL A 140 -6.78 -22.15 1.26
CA VAL A 140 -6.33 -21.26 0.17
C VAL A 140 -5.36 -22.03 -0.72
N ARG A 141 -5.41 -21.82 -2.03
CA ARG A 141 -4.64 -22.55 -3.04
C ARG A 141 -3.65 -21.66 -3.77
N LEU A 142 -2.66 -22.30 -4.40
CA LEU A 142 -1.73 -21.66 -5.32
C LEU A 142 -2.47 -20.81 -6.37
N SER A 143 -1.91 -19.66 -6.69
CA SER A 143 -2.47 -18.66 -7.62
C SER A 143 -3.75 -17.97 -7.16
N GLU A 144 -4.26 -18.26 -5.96
CA GLU A 144 -5.31 -17.45 -5.37
C GLU A 144 -4.76 -16.13 -4.85
N ARG A 145 -5.58 -15.09 -4.94
CA ARG A 145 -5.32 -13.76 -4.40
C ARG A 145 -6.13 -13.57 -3.13
N VAL A 146 -5.44 -13.38 -2.01
CA VAL A 146 -6.05 -13.18 -0.69
C VAL A 146 -6.15 -11.69 -0.39
N ILE A 147 -7.37 -11.21 -0.20
CA ILE A 147 -7.65 -9.82 0.20
C ILE A 147 -7.92 -9.83 1.70
N ALA A 148 -7.03 -9.27 2.51
CA ALA A 148 -7.22 -9.09 3.94
C ALA A 148 -7.79 -7.69 4.21
N LYS A 149 -8.78 -7.62 5.10
CA LYS A 149 -9.43 -6.37 5.53
C LYS A 149 -9.35 -6.29 7.05
N ALA A 150 -8.60 -5.32 7.55
CA ALA A 150 -8.50 -5.00 8.97
C ALA A 150 -9.51 -3.90 9.34
N LYS A 151 -10.09 -4.02 10.53
CA LYS A 151 -10.96 -3.02 11.14
C LYS A 151 -10.66 -2.93 12.63
N VAL A 152 -10.38 -1.73 13.11
CA VAL A 152 -10.23 -1.45 14.54
C VAL A 152 -11.62 -1.47 15.18
N LEU A 153 -11.81 -2.35 16.15
CA LEU A 153 -13.08 -2.51 16.88
C LEU A 153 -13.14 -1.62 18.11
N THR A 154 -12.06 -1.62 18.90
CA THR A 154 -11.96 -0.86 20.14
C THR A 154 -10.55 -0.35 20.34
N ILE A 155 -10.43 0.84 20.93
CA ILE A 155 -9.17 1.43 21.38
C ILE A 155 -9.37 1.77 22.85
N ASP A 156 -8.62 1.08 23.71
CA ASP A 156 -8.58 1.33 25.14
C ASP A 156 -7.27 2.04 25.46
N VAL A 157 -7.36 3.36 25.59
CA VAL A 157 -6.21 4.25 25.81
C VAL A 157 -5.63 4.07 27.22
N ASP A 158 -6.43 3.64 28.19
CA ASP A 158 -5.98 3.48 29.58
C ASP A 158 -5.11 2.25 29.75
N SER A 159 -5.49 1.14 29.12
CA SER A 159 -4.72 -0.10 29.12
C SER A 159 -3.68 -0.19 28.00
N GLY A 160 -3.71 0.72 27.02
CA GLY A 160 -2.84 0.69 25.84
C GLY A 160 -3.18 -0.45 24.89
N ARG A 161 -4.45 -0.87 24.85
CA ARG A 161 -4.93 -2.04 24.10
C ARG A 161 -5.79 -1.64 22.92
N THR A 162 -5.69 -2.40 21.84
CA THR A 162 -6.54 -2.21 20.66
C THR A 162 -6.95 -3.55 20.11
N ILE A 163 -8.25 -3.71 19.87
CA ILE A 163 -8.77 -4.92 19.23
C ILE A 163 -8.94 -4.63 17.74
N VAL A 164 -8.27 -5.43 16.91
CA VAL A 164 -8.36 -5.36 15.45
C VAL A 164 -8.97 -6.66 14.93
N GLU A 165 -10.08 -6.56 14.22
CA GLU A 165 -10.63 -7.69 13.47
C GLU A 165 -10.04 -7.70 12.06
N VAL A 166 -9.54 -8.84 11.61
CA VAL A 166 -9.06 -9.05 10.24
C VAL A 166 -9.83 -10.20 9.60
N ASN A 167 -10.50 -9.91 8.49
CA ASN A 167 -11.17 -10.92 7.68
C ASN A 167 -10.51 -10.99 6.30
N SER A 168 -10.15 -12.19 5.85
CA SER A 168 -9.53 -12.39 4.54
C SER A 168 -10.42 -13.17 3.60
N PHE A 169 -10.40 -12.78 2.32
CA PHE A 169 -11.30 -13.29 1.29
C PHE A 169 -10.55 -13.69 0.03
N VAL A 170 -11.10 -14.68 -0.68
CA VAL A 170 -10.74 -15.02 -2.06
C VAL A 170 -12.05 -15.10 -2.85
N ASN A 171 -12.20 -14.30 -3.92
CA ASN A 171 -13.42 -14.25 -4.74
C ASN A 171 -14.72 -14.14 -3.91
N ASN A 172 -14.73 -13.24 -2.91
CA ASN A 172 -15.82 -13.00 -1.96
C ASN A 172 -16.10 -14.13 -0.96
N GLU A 173 -15.39 -15.25 -1.00
CA GLU A 173 -15.50 -16.30 0.02
C GLU A 173 -14.50 -16.02 1.15
N GLN A 174 -14.98 -16.07 2.40
CA GLN A 174 -14.12 -15.87 3.57
C GLN A 174 -13.23 -17.09 3.79
N VAL A 175 -11.92 -16.88 3.80
CA VAL A 175 -10.91 -17.95 3.95
C VAL A 175 -10.18 -17.92 5.29
N PHE A 176 -10.17 -16.75 5.93
CA PHE A 176 -9.54 -16.52 7.22
C PHE A 176 -10.32 -15.45 7.99
N LYS A 177 -10.42 -15.62 9.31
CA LYS A 177 -10.88 -14.59 10.23
C LYS A 177 -9.97 -14.59 11.46
N GLY A 178 -9.61 -13.40 11.93
CA GLY A 178 -8.81 -13.24 13.13
C GLY A 178 -9.23 -12.02 13.93
N GLU A 179 -9.13 -12.12 15.25
CA GLU A 179 -9.20 -11.00 16.18
C GLU A 179 -7.85 -10.88 16.88
N PHE A 180 -7.26 -9.70 16.80
CA PHE A 180 -5.92 -9.38 17.27
C PHE A 180 -6.01 -8.36 18.39
N ASP A 181 -5.52 -8.74 19.57
CA ASP A 181 -5.28 -7.85 20.70
C ASP A 181 -3.87 -7.28 20.55
N MET A 182 -3.83 -5.99 20.24
CA MET A 182 -2.64 -5.20 19.98
C MET A 182 -2.32 -4.38 21.21
N PHE A 183 -1.06 -4.41 21.63
CA PHE A 183 -0.49 -3.43 22.53
C PHE A 183 0.04 -2.25 21.71
N ARG A 184 -0.22 -1.03 22.18
CA ARG A 184 0.40 0.20 21.66
C ARG A 184 0.98 1.02 22.81
N LYS A 185 2.03 1.80 22.56
CA LYS A 185 2.56 2.73 23.55
C LYS A 185 1.63 3.95 23.69
N LYS A 186 1.71 4.65 24.82
CA LYS A 186 0.97 5.90 25.07
C LYS A 186 1.71 7.10 24.48
#